data_AF-A0A7S3LFU2-F1
#
_entry.id   AF-A0A7S3LFU2-F1
#
_cell.length_a   1.000
_cell.length_b   1.000
_cell.length_c   1.000
_cell.angle_alpha   90.00
_cell.angle_beta   90.00
_cell.angle_gamma   90.00
#
_symmetry.space_group_name_H-M   'P 1'
#
loop_
_entity.id
_entity.type
_entity.pdbx_description
1 polymer ?
#
loop_
_entity_poly.entity_id
_entity_poly.type
_entity_poly.pdbx_seq_one_letter_code
_entity_poly.pdbx_strand_id
1 'polypeptide(L)'
;FFLSHIHEDHLGGLDNNWNEGFIYCSETTKDLLLKRFPGLKRKIGHKDIVQHLEVGESTLVSMGPLYGNAAINVTLLDSNHCLGSVMFLFESAIFGKILHTGDFRYSPLMFNADDSLHLYDDEKRIEVDYLYLDNTGYSKFS
;
A
#
# COMPACT_ATOMS: atom_id res chain seq x y z
N PHE A 1 -5.84 -3.90 6.73
CA PHE A 1 -6.15 -2.80 5.80
C PHE A 1 -4.87 -2.23 5.25
N PHE A 2 -4.85 -1.80 3.99
CA PHE A 2 -3.68 -1.20 3.34
C PHE A 2 -4.06 0.20 2.86
N LEU A 3 -3.24 1.20 3.17
CA LEU A 3 -3.49 2.60 2.80
C LEU A 3 -2.34 3.08 1.90
N SER A 4 -2.67 3.34 0.63
CA SER A 4 -1.68 3.72 -0.41
C SER A 4 -1.13 5.13 -0.20
N HIS A 5 -1.97 6.08 0.22
CA HIS A 5 -1.61 7.47 0.48
C HIS A 5 -2.72 8.18 1.29
N ILE A 6 -2.51 9.45 1.65
CA ILE A 6 -3.50 10.27 2.37
C ILE A 6 -4.12 11.31 1.43
N HIS A 7 -5.27 10.97 0.84
CA HIS A 7 -6.21 11.94 0.28
C HIS A 7 -7.61 11.74 0.89
N GLU A 8 -8.42 12.81 0.93
CA GLU A 8 -9.72 12.82 1.64
C GLU A 8 -10.71 11.77 1.14
N ASP A 9 -10.63 11.36 -0.12
CA ASP A 9 -11.45 10.32 -0.74
C ASP A 9 -11.09 8.89 -0.29
N HIS A 10 -9.85 8.67 0.17
CA HIS A 10 -9.39 7.37 0.69
C HIS A 10 -9.52 7.22 2.22
N LEU A 11 -9.94 8.28 2.93
CA LEU A 11 -10.13 8.28 4.39
C LEU A 11 -11.58 8.03 4.83
N GLY A 12 -12.49 7.73 3.88
CA GLY A 12 -13.90 7.49 4.16
C GLY A 12 -14.10 6.38 5.21
N GLY A 13 -14.47 6.76 6.43
CA GLY A 13 -14.70 5.83 7.55
C GLY A 13 -13.52 5.65 8.52
N LEU A 14 -12.37 6.28 8.27
CA LEU A 14 -11.23 6.25 9.17
C LEU A 14 -11.28 7.44 10.14
N ASP A 15 -11.31 7.15 11.44
CA ASP A 15 -11.33 8.16 12.50
C ASP A 15 -10.42 7.79 13.68
N ASN A 16 -10.42 8.62 14.73
CA ASN A 16 -9.62 8.36 15.93
C ASN A 16 -10.00 7.07 16.68
N ASN A 17 -11.19 6.51 16.43
CA ASN A 17 -11.76 5.36 17.14
C ASN A 17 -11.67 4.05 16.34
N TRP A 18 -11.08 4.05 15.14
CA TRP A 18 -10.88 2.90 14.25
C TRP A 18 -10.66 1.51 14.91
N ASN A 19 -11.67 0.64 14.96
CA ASN A 19 -11.51 -0.66 15.64
C ASN A 19 -11.55 -1.87 14.69
N GLU A 20 -11.41 -1.64 13.38
CA GLU A 20 -11.59 -2.68 12.37
C GLU A 20 -10.33 -3.54 12.14
N GLY A 21 -9.16 -3.08 12.61
CA GLY A 21 -7.92 -3.88 12.59
C GLY A 21 -6.67 -3.06 12.27
N PHE A 22 -5.58 -3.75 11.91
CA PHE A 22 -4.31 -3.11 11.57
C PHE A 22 -4.35 -2.40 10.20
N ILE A 23 -3.70 -1.24 10.14
CA ILE A 23 -3.50 -0.44 8.93
C ILE A 23 -2.02 -0.52 8.54
N TYR A 24 -1.74 -0.94 7.32
CA TYR A 24 -0.39 -1.03 6.74
C TYR A 24 -0.21 0.05 5.68
N CYS A 25 0.91 0.76 5.69
CA CYS A 25 1.20 1.86 4.76
C CYS A 25 2.70 2.14 4.70
N SER A 26 3.14 3.13 3.93
CA SER A 26 4.54 3.62 3.99
C SER A 26 4.82 4.37 5.29
N GLU A 27 6.10 4.54 5.65
CA GLU A 27 6.50 5.32 6.83
C GLU A 27 5.96 6.76 6.78
N THR A 28 6.10 7.41 5.62
CA THR A 28 5.60 8.78 5.42
C THR A 28 4.09 8.85 5.60
N THR A 29 3.34 7.88 5.06
CA THR A 29 1.89 7.82 5.23
C THR A 29 1.52 7.60 6.70
N LYS A 30 2.23 6.73 7.43
CA LYS A 30 2.03 6.54 8.88
C LYS A 30 2.18 7.86 9.64
N ASP A 31 3.23 8.62 9.38
CA ASP A 31 3.50 9.88 10.07
C ASP A 31 2.41 10.93 9.81
N LEU A 32 1.98 11.09 8.56
CA LEU A 32 0.90 12.00 8.21
C LEU A 32 -0.44 11.56 8.83
N LEU A 33 -0.71 10.25 8.85
CA LEU A 33 -1.93 9.69 9.41
C LEU A 33 -2.01 9.93 10.92
N LEU A 34 -0.91 9.71 11.63
CA LEU A 34 -0.83 9.92 13.08
C LEU A 34 -0.82 11.40 13.48
N LYS A 35 -0.43 12.31 12.58
CA LYS A 35 -0.62 13.76 12.75
C LYS A 35 -2.10 14.14 12.60
N ARG A 36 -2.80 13.55 11.63
CA ARG A 36 -4.22 13.84 11.36
C ARG A 36 -5.16 13.21 12.38
N PHE A 37 -4.88 11.97 12.79
CA PHE A 37 -5.66 11.16 13.73
C PHE A 37 -4.80 10.65 14.90
N PRO A 38 -4.50 11.50 15.89
CA PRO A 38 -3.65 11.13 17.03
C PRO A 38 -4.16 9.92 17.83
N GLY A 39 -5.47 9.65 17.81
CA GLY A 39 -6.07 8.48 18.47
C GLY A 39 -5.57 7.15 17.92
N LEU A 40 -5.08 7.14 16.68
CA LEU A 40 -4.46 5.97 16.04
C LEU A 40 -3.05 5.66 16.56
N LYS A 41 -2.49 6.44 17.49
CA LYS A 41 -1.21 6.09 18.16
C LYS A 41 -1.34 4.92 19.16
N ARG A 42 -2.55 4.38 19.34
CA ARG A 42 -2.80 3.26 20.23
C ARG A 42 -2.21 1.95 19.70
N LYS A 43 -2.14 0.97 20.61
CA LYS A 43 -1.65 -0.38 20.33
C LYS A 43 -2.74 -1.42 20.52
N ILE A 44 -2.64 -2.50 19.75
CA ILE A 44 -3.38 -3.75 19.96
C ILE A 44 -2.34 -4.79 20.40
N GLY A 45 -2.35 -5.14 21.69
CA GLY A 45 -1.27 -5.90 22.31
C GLY A 45 0.06 -5.14 22.26
N HIS A 46 1.09 -5.74 21.67
CA HIS A 46 2.42 -5.11 21.54
C HIS A 46 2.62 -4.34 20.22
N LYS A 47 1.64 -4.37 19.31
CA LYS A 47 1.76 -3.76 17.98
C LYS A 47 0.98 -2.47 17.91
N ASP A 48 1.54 -1.47 17.24
CA ASP A 48 0.79 -0.27 16.86
C ASP A 48 -0.34 -0.65 15.91
N ILE A 49 -1.48 0.04 16.01
CA ILE A 49 -2.60 -0.18 15.08
C ILE A 49 -2.23 0.25 13.64
N VAL A 50 -1.37 1.27 13.51
CA VAL A 50 -0.78 1.70 12.24
C VAL A 50 0.66 1.19 12.14
N GLN A 51 0.91 0.32 11.16
CA GLN A 51 2.21 -0.28 10.88
C GLN A 51 2.73 0.26 9.56
N HIS A 52 4.00 0.63 9.52
CA HIS A 52 4.66 0.92 8.26
C HIS A 52 5.26 -0.37 7.70
N LEU A 53 5.39 -0.43 6.38
CA LEU A 53 6.17 -1.40 5.64
C LEU A 53 7.26 -0.65 4.87
N GLU A 54 8.45 -1.23 4.80
CA GLU A 54 9.57 -0.63 4.05
C GLU A 54 9.32 -0.70 2.55
N VAL A 55 9.62 0.40 1.85
CA VAL A 55 9.45 0.47 0.38
C VAL A 55 10.55 -0.34 -0.29
N GLY A 56 10.18 -1.19 -1.24
CA GLY A 56 11.10 -2.10 -1.93
C GLY A 56 11.39 -3.41 -1.19
N GLU A 57 10.95 -3.56 0.05
CA GLU A 57 11.16 -4.80 0.83
C GLU A 57 9.87 -5.64 0.91
N SER A 58 10.00 -6.94 0.64
CA SER A 58 8.89 -7.89 0.80
C SER A 58 8.71 -8.24 2.27
N THR A 59 7.55 -7.89 2.81
CA THR A 59 7.17 -8.20 4.20
C THR A 59 6.05 -9.23 4.26
N LEU A 60 6.21 -10.25 5.11
CA LEU A 60 5.16 -11.23 5.38
C LEU A 60 4.11 -10.66 6.35
N VAL A 61 2.89 -10.43 5.85
CA VAL A 61 1.78 -9.88 6.62
C VAL A 61 0.78 -10.98 6.97
N SER A 62 0.51 -11.16 8.27
CA SER A 62 -0.54 -12.08 8.73
C SER A 62 -1.92 -11.46 8.59
N MET A 63 -2.84 -12.20 7.98
CA MET A 63 -4.25 -11.83 7.80
C MET A 63 -5.07 -12.07 9.08
N GLY A 64 -4.53 -12.82 10.04
CA GLY A 64 -5.18 -13.10 11.32
C GLY A 64 -6.20 -14.24 11.30
N PRO A 65 -6.88 -14.50 12.44
CA PRO A 65 -7.65 -15.72 12.66
C PRO A 65 -8.86 -15.88 11.75
N LEU A 66 -9.51 -14.77 11.38
CA LEU A 66 -10.68 -14.77 10.49
C LEU A 66 -10.35 -15.32 9.09
N TYR A 67 -9.08 -15.28 8.70
CA TYR A 67 -8.58 -15.80 7.44
C TYR A 67 -7.70 -17.05 7.65
N GLY A 68 -8.00 -17.84 8.69
CA GLY A 68 -7.29 -19.09 8.97
C GLY A 68 -5.81 -18.90 9.33
N ASN A 69 -5.43 -17.72 9.85
CA ASN A 69 -4.04 -17.32 10.07
C ASN A 69 -3.16 -17.36 8.81
N ALA A 70 -3.77 -17.19 7.63
CA ALA A 70 -3.02 -17.04 6.39
C ALA A 70 -2.06 -15.85 6.46
N ALA A 71 -1.00 -15.92 5.67
CA ALA A 71 -0.06 -14.83 5.48
C ALA A 71 0.16 -14.58 3.99
N ILE A 72 0.38 -13.32 3.65
CA ILE A 72 0.66 -12.86 2.29
C ILE A 72 1.97 -12.08 2.30
N ASN A 73 2.75 -12.18 1.23
CA ASN A 73 3.88 -11.28 1.05
C ASN A 73 3.35 -9.96 0.48
N VAL A 74 3.83 -8.86 1.03
CA VAL A 74 3.45 -7.50 0.61
C VAL A 74 4.73 -6.72 0.36
N THR A 75 4.86 -6.18 -0.84
CA THR A 75 5.94 -5.25 -1.19
C THR A 75 5.32 -3.90 -1.54
N LEU A 76 5.83 -2.82 -0.92
CA LEU A 76 5.45 -1.46 -1.29
C LEU A 76 6.36 -0.99 -2.42
N LEU A 77 5.76 -0.43 -3.46
CA LEU A 77 6.47 0.15 -4.59
C LEU A 77 6.13 1.63 -4.65
N ASP A 78 7.11 2.51 -4.85
CA ASP A 78 6.84 3.94 -4.98
C ASP A 78 5.84 4.18 -6.14
N SER A 79 4.77 4.94 -5.91
CA SER A 79 3.78 5.24 -6.95
C SER A 79 3.99 6.58 -7.65
N ASN A 80 5.01 7.35 -7.25
CA ASN A 80 5.40 8.65 -7.81
C ASN A 80 4.25 9.68 -7.90
N HIS A 81 3.23 9.51 -7.07
CA HIS A 81 2.01 10.33 -7.09
C HIS A 81 2.11 11.51 -6.12
N CYS A 82 2.53 11.24 -4.89
CA CYS A 82 2.84 12.24 -3.86
C CYS A 82 3.85 11.67 -2.85
N LEU A 83 4.35 12.50 -1.93
CA LEU A 83 5.34 12.03 -0.95
C LEU A 83 4.73 10.91 -0.09
N GLY A 84 5.32 9.72 -0.15
CA GLY A 84 4.87 8.54 0.60
C GLY A 84 3.78 7.71 -0.08
N SER A 85 3.34 8.06 -1.29
CA SER A 85 2.36 7.26 -2.03
C SER A 85 2.99 5.97 -2.56
N VAL A 86 2.29 4.85 -2.37
CA VAL A 86 2.80 3.54 -2.76
C VAL A 86 1.75 2.71 -3.49
N MET A 87 2.22 1.88 -4.41
CA MET A 87 1.51 0.71 -4.92
C MET A 87 1.81 -0.49 -4.00
N PHE A 88 0.91 -1.46 -3.98
CA PHE A 88 1.09 -2.70 -3.22
C PHE A 88 1.17 -3.89 -4.16
N LEU A 89 2.26 -4.63 -4.10
CA LEU A 89 2.36 -5.96 -4.70
C LEU A 89 2.04 -7.00 -3.62
N PHE A 90 0.95 -7.73 -3.81
CA PHE A 90 0.54 -8.85 -2.97
C PHE A 90 0.91 -10.17 -3.63
N GLU A 91 1.54 -11.07 -2.89
CA GLU A 91 1.91 -12.39 -3.40
C GLU A 91 1.43 -13.48 -2.44
N SER A 92 0.79 -14.51 -3.00
CA SER A 92 0.38 -15.71 -2.29
C SER A 92 0.39 -16.93 -3.20
N ALA A 93 0.73 -18.10 -2.63
CA ALA A 93 0.60 -19.37 -3.34
C ALA A 93 -0.86 -19.72 -3.72
N ILE A 94 -1.85 -19.06 -3.11
CA ILE A 94 -3.27 -19.35 -3.33
C ILE A 94 -3.83 -18.54 -4.51
N PHE A 95 -3.45 -17.27 -4.64
CA PHE A 95 -4.02 -16.35 -5.63
C PHE A 95 -3.01 -15.73 -6.60
N GLY A 96 -1.73 -16.10 -6.51
CA GLY A 96 -0.68 -15.56 -7.37
C GLY A 96 -0.21 -14.15 -6.94
N LYS A 97 0.10 -13.31 -7.93
CA LYS A 97 0.61 -11.95 -7.74
C LYS A 97 -0.44 -10.91 -8.16
N ILE A 98 -0.76 -10.00 -7.26
CA ILE A 98 -1.72 -8.93 -7.48
C ILE A 98 -1.03 -7.59 -7.25
N LEU A 99 -1.04 -6.71 -8.25
CA LEU A 99 -0.56 -5.33 -8.11
C LEU A 99 -1.75 -4.39 -7.95
N HIS A 100 -1.83 -3.73 -6.80
CA HIS A 100 -2.79 -2.67 -6.52
C HIS A 100 -2.08 -1.31 -6.59
N THR A 101 -2.44 -0.51 -7.57
CA THR A 101 -1.72 0.75 -7.85
C THR A 101 -2.10 1.89 -6.88
N GLY A 102 -3.34 1.91 -6.37
CA GLY A 102 -3.86 3.12 -5.71
C GLY A 102 -3.82 4.32 -6.67
N ASP A 103 -3.92 5.54 -6.15
CA ASP A 103 -3.66 6.72 -6.99
C ASP A 103 -2.16 6.78 -7.33
N PHE A 104 -1.85 6.59 -8.61
CA PHE A 104 -0.50 6.70 -9.15
C PHE A 104 -0.46 7.73 -10.28
N ARG A 105 0.67 8.41 -10.49
CA ARG A 105 0.90 9.19 -11.71
C ARG A 105 1.91 8.45 -12.55
N TYR A 106 1.48 8.02 -13.73
CA TYR A 106 2.38 7.45 -14.72
C TYR A 106 3.50 8.45 -15.05
N SER A 107 4.75 8.03 -14.90
CA SER A 107 5.92 8.72 -15.42
C SER A 107 6.78 7.71 -16.20
N PRO A 108 7.29 8.06 -17.40
CA PRO A 108 8.22 7.20 -18.13
C PRO A 108 9.46 6.79 -17.33
N LEU A 109 9.83 7.58 -16.31
CA LEU A 109 10.95 7.30 -15.41
C LEU A 109 10.68 6.09 -14.48
N MET A 110 9.42 5.70 -14.27
CA MET A 110 9.05 4.48 -13.52
C MET A 110 9.52 3.19 -14.21
N PHE A 111 10.02 3.30 -15.44
CA PHE A 111 10.51 2.20 -16.28
C PHE A 111 12.02 2.29 -16.55
N ASN A 112 12.72 3.29 -15.98
CA ASN A 112 14.16 3.40 -16.14
C ASN A 112 14.88 2.62 -15.03
N ALA A 113 15.80 1.75 -15.44
CA ALA A 113 16.57 0.86 -14.56
C ALA A 113 17.45 1.58 -13.51
N ASP A 114 17.59 2.91 -13.60
CA ASP A 114 18.41 3.74 -12.70
C ASP A 114 17.60 4.39 -11.55
N ASP A 115 16.26 4.30 -11.57
CA ASP A 115 15.41 4.82 -10.50
C ASP A 115 14.95 3.69 -9.58
N SER A 116 14.75 4.00 -8.30
CA SER A 116 14.34 3.09 -7.21
C SER A 116 13.00 2.38 -7.42
N LEU A 117 12.34 2.61 -8.56
CA LEU A 117 11.25 1.80 -9.06
C LEU A 117 11.82 0.58 -9.80
N HIS A 118 12.16 -0.45 -9.04
CA HIS A 118 12.48 -1.80 -9.56
C HIS A 118 11.26 -2.51 -10.18
N LEU A 119 10.43 -1.80 -10.96
CA LEU A 119 9.42 -2.42 -11.82
C LEU A 119 10.06 -3.07 -13.05
N TYR A 120 11.24 -2.57 -13.45
CA TYR A 120 12.05 -3.06 -14.55
C TYR A 120 13.51 -3.19 -14.08
N ASP A 121 13.84 -4.35 -13.53
CA ASP A 121 15.15 -4.95 -13.81
C ASP A 121 14.98 -5.64 -15.17
N ASP A 122 15.84 -5.37 -16.14
CA ASP A 122 15.77 -6.00 -17.48
C ASP A 122 15.82 -7.55 -17.39
N GLU A 123 16.21 -8.09 -16.23
CA GLU A 123 16.16 -9.52 -15.91
C GLU A 123 14.97 -9.96 -15.00
N LYS A 124 14.18 -9.04 -14.42
CA LYS A 124 13.03 -9.33 -13.54
C LYS A 124 11.77 -8.56 -13.93
N ARG A 125 11.14 -8.95 -15.04
CA ARG A 125 9.73 -8.60 -15.26
C ARG A 125 8.89 -9.22 -14.15
N ILE A 126 8.22 -8.38 -13.35
CA ILE A 126 7.19 -8.87 -12.44
C ILE A 126 5.96 -9.18 -13.28
N GLU A 127 5.75 -10.47 -13.57
CA GLU A 127 4.51 -10.95 -14.14
C GLU A 127 3.41 -10.86 -13.08
N VAL A 128 2.36 -10.09 -13.37
CA VAL A 128 1.24 -9.85 -12.46
C VAL A 128 0.02 -10.56 -13.02
N ASP A 129 -0.64 -11.37 -12.20
CA ASP A 129 -1.86 -12.09 -12.61
C ASP A 129 -3.07 -11.15 -12.68
N TYR A 130 -3.14 -10.17 -11.75
CA TYR A 130 -4.22 -9.20 -11.69
C TYR A 130 -3.71 -7.78 -11.37
N LEU A 131 -4.15 -6.80 -12.17
CA LEU A 131 -3.85 -5.39 -11.98
C LEU A 131 -5.12 -4.64 -11.55
N TYR A 132 -5.09 -4.04 -10.35
CA TYR A 132 -6.14 -3.14 -9.88
C TYR A 132 -5.67 -1.69 -10.06
N LEU A 133 -6.28 -1.02 -11.03
CA LEU A 133 -6.07 0.40 -11.33
C LEU A 133 -7.09 1.24 -10.56
N ASP A 134 -6.59 2.17 -9.74
CA ASP A 134 -7.42 3.18 -9.13
C ASP A 134 -7.73 4.27 -10.17
N ASN A 135 -9.00 4.50 -10.47
CA ASN A 135 -9.44 5.42 -11.52
C ASN A 135 -10.27 6.59 -10.98
N THR A 136 -10.17 6.89 -9.68
CA THR A 136 -10.90 7.95 -8.98
C THR A 136 -10.68 9.36 -9.56
N GLY A 137 -9.70 9.54 -10.46
CA GLY A 137 -9.45 10.79 -11.20
C GLY A 137 -10.00 10.89 -12.63
N TYR A 138 -10.63 9.85 -13.21
CA TYR A 138 -11.20 9.95 -14.57
C TYR A 138 -12.61 10.55 -14.56
N SER A 139 -12.74 11.82 -14.15
CA SER A 139 -13.88 12.63 -14.55
C SER A 139 -13.70 13.01 -16.02
N LYS A 140 -14.59 12.50 -16.88
CA LYS A 140 -14.75 12.93 -18.27
C LYS A 140 -14.63 14.45 -18.39
N PHE A 141 -13.59 14.95 -19.05
CA PHE A 141 -13.70 16.24 -19.72
C PHE A 141 -14.44 15.99 -21.03
N SER A 142 -15.68 16.52 -21.06
CA SER A 142 -16.60 16.76 -22.19
C SER A 142 -16.49 15.88 -23.44
#